data_AF-A0A164E014-F1
#
_entry.id   AF-A0A164E014-F1
#
_cell.length_a   1.000
_cell.length_b   1.000
_cell.length_c   1.000
_cell.angle_alpha   90.00
_cell.angle_beta   90.00
_cell.angle_gamma   90.00
#
_symmetry.space_group_name_H-M   'P 1'
#
loop_
_entity.id
_entity.type
_entity.pdbx_description
1 polymer ?
#
loop_
_entity_poly.entity_id
_entity_poly.type
_entity_poly.pdbx_seq_one_letter_code
_entity_poly.pdbx_strand_id
1 'polypeptide(L)'
;LLGPIIVTFLSQDDKAKVPIGLTAANKQAPLLMHVEYRVTLPDHDWVIACKHKLTPSVYAGIDIKENGMGKIEAVSYSGPTYIAIRSGKHCSSTALSHGLDFERLLSIPEFKVIMKDTSGNVKPMGITIVDGGPDENPRYQKVIDVSIHHFIQNNLDALFVATNAPGRSAFNRVE
;
A
#
# COMPACT_ATOMS: atom_id res chain seq x y z
N LEU A 1 -6.78 18.04 18.23
CA LEU A 1 -6.11 18.51 16.99
C LEU A 1 -5.41 17.32 16.36
N LEU A 2 -5.60 17.06 15.07
CA LEU A 2 -5.12 15.84 14.39
C LEU A 2 -3.58 15.81 14.34
N GLY A 3 -2.97 14.85 15.03
CA GLY A 3 -1.52 14.74 15.19
C GLY A 3 -1.04 13.28 15.24
N PRO A 4 0.28 13.05 15.40
CA PRO A 4 0.89 11.73 15.23
C PRO A 4 0.31 10.66 16.12
N ILE A 5 -0.13 10.99 17.34
CA ILE A 5 -0.64 9.99 18.29
C ILE A 5 -1.99 9.43 17.83
N ILE A 6 -2.78 10.21 17.10
CA ILE A 6 -4.18 9.87 16.78
C ILE A 6 -4.44 9.56 15.31
N VAL A 7 -3.53 9.95 14.41
CA VAL A 7 -3.67 9.74 12.96
C VAL A 7 -2.71 8.67 12.47
N THR A 8 -3.26 7.67 11.78
CA THR A 8 -2.56 6.84 10.82
C THR A 8 -2.72 7.46 9.44
N PHE A 9 -1.60 7.79 8.80
CA PHE A 9 -1.61 8.34 7.44
C PHE A 9 -0.80 7.45 6.52
N LEU A 10 -1.46 6.87 5.52
CA LEU A 10 -0.88 5.98 4.54
C LEU A 10 -1.04 6.54 3.13
N SER A 11 -0.04 6.27 2.30
CA SER A 11 -0.21 6.27 0.84
C SER A 11 -0.19 4.85 0.33
N GLN A 12 -1.09 4.54 -0.58
CA GLN A 12 -1.18 3.25 -1.24
C GLN A 12 -1.17 3.45 -2.75
N ASP A 13 -0.39 2.63 -3.45
CA ASP A 13 -0.35 2.66 -4.92
C ASP A 13 0.07 1.30 -5.49
N ASP A 14 -0.56 0.90 -6.59
CA ASP A 14 -0.15 -0.23 -7.42
C ASP A 14 0.81 0.23 -8.51
N LYS A 15 2.11 -0.05 -8.32
CA LYS A 15 3.12 0.32 -9.31
C LYS A 15 3.10 -0.60 -10.53
N ALA A 16 3.63 -0.08 -11.64
CA ALA A 16 3.61 -0.73 -12.94
C ALA A 16 4.05 -2.20 -12.89
N LYS A 17 3.30 -3.05 -13.60
CA LYS A 17 3.57 -4.50 -13.67
C LYS A 17 4.96 -4.76 -14.24
N VAL A 18 5.83 -5.36 -13.43
CA VAL A 18 7.20 -5.70 -13.88
C VAL A 18 7.17 -7.05 -14.59
N PRO A 19 7.51 -7.12 -15.90
CA PRO A 19 7.74 -8.40 -16.56
C PRO A 19 9.06 -8.98 -16.05
N ILE A 20 9.01 -10.15 -15.43
CA ILE A 20 10.24 -10.91 -15.15
C ILE A 20 10.65 -11.61 -16.44
N GLY A 21 11.82 -11.28 -16.98
CA GLY A 21 12.42 -12.01 -18.11
C GLY A 21 12.35 -11.36 -19.49
N LEU A 22 12.34 -10.02 -19.60
CA LEU A 22 12.69 -9.37 -20.87
C LEU A 22 14.22 -9.26 -21.01
N THR A 23 14.79 -9.91 -22.02
CA THR A 23 16.19 -9.74 -22.40
C THR A 23 16.41 -8.32 -22.90
N ALA A 24 17.12 -7.48 -22.13
CA ALA A 24 17.62 -6.20 -22.63
C ALA A 24 18.91 -6.46 -23.42
N ALA A 25 18.95 -6.05 -24.69
CA ALA A 25 20.16 -6.12 -25.48
C ALA A 25 21.22 -5.17 -24.87
N ASN A 26 22.30 -5.76 -24.35
CA ASN A 26 23.60 -5.15 -24.08
C ASN A 26 23.83 -4.33 -22.79
N LYS A 27 22.91 -4.29 -21.82
CA LYS A 27 23.24 -3.81 -20.45
C LYS A 27 22.45 -4.60 -19.39
N GLN A 28 23.18 -5.24 -18.48
CA GLN A 28 22.62 -5.98 -17.36
C GLN A 28 23.17 -5.37 -16.06
N ALA A 29 22.29 -4.82 -15.22
CA ALA A 29 22.59 -4.56 -13.83
C ALA A 29 21.96 -5.71 -13.01
N PRO A 30 22.67 -6.32 -12.05
CA PRO A 30 22.09 -7.38 -11.24
C PRO A 30 20.95 -6.81 -10.40
N LEU A 31 19.74 -7.34 -10.61
CA LEU A 31 18.60 -7.15 -9.71
C LEU A 31 18.49 -8.43 -8.88
N LEU A 32 18.99 -8.38 -7.64
CA LEU A 32 18.83 -9.49 -6.70
C LEU A 32 17.50 -9.30 -5.95
N MET A 33 16.47 -10.03 -6.37
CA MET A 33 15.16 -10.02 -5.73
C MET A 33 14.83 -11.45 -5.31
N HIS A 34 14.71 -11.69 -3.99
CA HIS A 34 14.27 -12.98 -3.45
C HIS A 34 12.75 -12.91 -3.22
N VAL A 35 11.99 -13.70 -3.96
CA VAL A 35 10.53 -13.82 -3.81
C VAL A 35 10.21 -15.28 -3.51
N GLU A 36 9.75 -15.55 -2.29
CA GLU A 36 9.25 -16.87 -1.90
C GLU A 36 7.84 -17.07 -2.46
N TYR A 37 7.74 -17.75 -3.61
CA TYR A 37 6.47 -18.20 -4.15
C TYR A 37 5.94 -19.39 -3.34
N ARG A 38 4.81 -19.21 -2.64
CA ARG A 38 4.08 -20.31 -1.96
C ARG A 38 3.17 -21.12 -2.91
N VAL A 39 3.40 -21.06 -4.22
CA VAL A 39 2.62 -21.79 -5.22
C VAL A 39 3.59 -22.62 -6.06
N THR A 40 3.54 -23.93 -5.87
CA THR A 40 4.23 -24.91 -6.72
C THR A 40 3.27 -25.31 -7.83
N LEU A 41 3.61 -25.01 -9.09
CA LEU A 41 2.89 -25.57 -10.23
C LEU A 41 3.50 -26.95 -10.57
N PRO A 42 2.69 -27.99 -10.82
CA PRO A 42 3.20 -29.36 -11.00
C PRO A 42 4.08 -29.59 -12.23
N ASP A 43 4.11 -28.70 -13.22
CA ASP A 43 4.63 -29.03 -14.56
C ASP A 43 5.52 -27.98 -15.25
N HIS A 44 5.88 -26.86 -14.60
CA HIS A 44 6.67 -25.81 -15.28
C HIS A 44 7.75 -25.18 -14.39
N ASP A 45 9.02 -25.40 -14.77
CA ASP A 45 10.23 -24.77 -14.21
C ASP A 45 10.57 -23.40 -14.86
N TRP A 46 9.72 -22.86 -15.76
CA TRP A 46 10.00 -21.63 -16.51
C TRP A 46 8.84 -20.61 -16.51
N VAL A 47 9.20 -19.33 -16.61
CA VAL A 47 8.28 -18.19 -16.57
C VAL A 47 7.54 -18.06 -17.91
N ILE A 48 6.22 -18.33 -17.93
CA ILE A 48 5.37 -18.02 -19.09
C ILE A 48 5.15 -16.49 -19.15
N ALA A 49 5.97 -15.83 -19.97
CA ALA A 49 6.23 -14.38 -19.98
C ALA A 49 5.00 -13.46 -20.06
N CYS A 50 3.92 -13.85 -20.74
CA CYS A 50 2.77 -12.96 -20.96
C CYS A 50 1.79 -12.93 -19.77
N LYS A 51 1.77 -13.99 -18.94
CA LYS A 51 0.82 -14.14 -17.83
C LYS A 51 1.47 -14.08 -16.45
N HIS A 52 2.79 -14.24 -16.35
CA HIS A 52 3.52 -14.16 -15.07
C HIS A 52 4.09 -12.75 -14.87
N LYS A 53 3.22 -11.77 -14.67
CA LYS A 53 3.61 -10.41 -14.28
C LYS A 53 3.65 -10.30 -12.76
N LEU A 54 4.59 -9.54 -12.21
CA LEU A 54 4.50 -9.12 -10.81
C LEU A 54 3.81 -7.78 -10.71
N THR A 55 2.86 -7.67 -9.78
CA THR A 55 2.24 -6.39 -9.41
C THR A 55 2.74 -6.03 -8.02
N PRO A 56 3.63 -5.03 -7.90
CA PRO A 56 4.00 -4.47 -6.62
C PRO A 56 2.94 -3.49 -6.13
N SER A 57 2.30 -3.79 -5.02
CA SER A 57 1.48 -2.83 -4.27
C SER A 57 2.35 -2.21 -3.18
N VAL A 58 2.43 -0.89 -3.17
CA VAL A 58 3.31 -0.11 -2.31
C VAL A 58 2.48 0.62 -1.26
N TYR A 59 2.93 0.56 -0.02
CA TYR A 59 2.33 1.24 1.12
C TYR A 59 3.41 2.07 1.79
N ALA A 60 3.25 3.39 1.79
CA ALA A 60 4.14 4.30 2.49
C ALA A 60 3.44 4.86 3.72
N GLY A 61 4.07 4.72 4.88
CA GLY A 61 3.69 5.45 6.08
C GLY A 61 4.07 6.91 5.94
N ILE A 62 3.12 7.80 6.16
CA ILE A 62 3.36 9.25 6.17
C ILE A 62 3.52 9.68 7.62
N ASP A 63 4.71 10.18 7.94
CA ASP A 63 5.04 10.61 9.29
C ASP A 63 4.50 12.01 9.55
N ILE A 64 3.91 12.22 10.73
CA ILE A 64 3.33 13.50 11.14
C ILE A 64 4.09 13.98 12.36
N LYS A 65 4.74 15.14 12.27
CA LYS A 65 5.50 15.71 13.38
C LYS A 65 4.60 16.40 14.39
N GLU A 66 4.96 16.27 15.66
CA GLU A 66 4.32 17.03 16.73
C GLU A 66 4.56 18.53 16.58
N ASN A 67 3.61 19.33 17.06
CA ASN A 67 3.70 20.80 17.11
C ASN A 67 3.95 21.48 15.74
N GLY A 68 3.59 20.81 14.66
CA GLY A 68 3.77 21.27 13.28
C GLY A 68 2.52 21.88 12.65
N MET A 69 1.53 22.33 13.43
CA MET A 69 0.28 22.86 12.89
C MET A 69 0.55 24.04 11.94
N GLY A 70 -0.04 24.00 10.75
CA GLY A 70 0.13 25.01 9.70
C GLY A 70 1.45 24.93 8.92
N LYS A 71 2.35 24.02 9.30
CA LYS A 71 3.65 23.81 8.64
C LYS A 71 3.56 22.63 7.68
N ILE A 72 3.92 22.85 6.42
CA ILE A 72 3.82 21.80 5.40
C ILE A 72 4.84 20.68 5.64
N GLU A 73 5.99 21.03 6.19
CA GLU A 73 7.09 20.13 6.56
C GLU A 73 6.79 19.22 7.76
N ALA A 74 5.64 19.44 8.42
CA ALA A 74 5.16 18.59 9.50
C ALA A 74 4.60 17.27 9.00
N VAL A 75 4.20 17.17 7.74
CA VAL A 75 3.75 15.92 7.11
C VAL A 75 4.87 15.46 6.17
N SER A 76 5.66 14.47 6.59
CA SER A 76 6.83 14.00 5.85
C SER A 76 6.64 12.61 5.24
N TYR A 77 7.21 12.43 4.05
CA TYR A 77 7.22 11.17 3.32
C TYR A 77 8.40 10.26 3.70
N SER A 78 8.89 10.41 4.94
CA SER A 78 10.08 9.71 5.46
C SER A 78 9.72 8.48 6.31
N GLY A 79 8.46 8.07 6.33
CA GLY A 79 8.02 6.90 7.08
C GLY A 79 8.39 5.58 6.40
N PRO A 80 8.09 4.44 7.06
CA PRO A 80 8.40 3.12 6.53
C PRO A 80 7.64 2.85 5.24
N THR A 81 8.24 2.04 4.35
CA THR A 81 7.60 1.59 3.12
C THR A 81 7.50 0.07 3.12
N TYR A 82 6.30 -0.45 2.85
CA TYR A 82 6.03 -1.86 2.66
C TYR A 82 5.66 -2.10 1.19
N ILE A 83 6.21 -3.16 0.59
CA ILE A 83 5.93 -3.54 -0.79
C ILE A 83 5.44 -4.99 -0.78
N ALA A 84 4.17 -5.18 -1.14
CA ALA A 84 3.59 -6.49 -1.38
C ALA A 84 3.77 -6.85 -2.86
N ILE A 85 4.55 -7.90 -3.13
CA ILE A 85 4.78 -8.37 -4.50
C ILE A 85 3.82 -9.50 -4.80
N ARG A 86 2.97 -9.32 -5.83
CA ARG A 86 1.92 -10.28 -6.16
C ARG A 86 2.03 -10.85 -7.56
N SER A 87 1.66 -12.11 -7.72
CA SER A 87 1.53 -12.74 -9.04
C SER A 87 0.28 -12.25 -9.75
N GLY A 88 0.42 -11.56 -10.88
CA GLY A 88 -0.71 -11.05 -11.65
C GLY A 88 -1.71 -12.14 -12.13
N LYS A 89 -1.31 -13.42 -12.12
CA LYS A 89 -2.18 -14.56 -12.47
C LYS A 89 -2.80 -15.26 -11.26
N HIS A 90 -2.04 -15.40 -10.16
CA HIS A 90 -2.44 -16.27 -9.04
C HIS A 90 -2.80 -15.50 -7.76
N CYS A 91 -2.42 -14.23 -7.68
CA CYS A 91 -2.66 -13.35 -6.53
C CYS A 91 -2.76 -11.93 -7.08
N SER A 92 -3.91 -11.57 -7.67
CA SER A 92 -4.07 -10.24 -8.26
C SER A 92 -4.17 -9.18 -7.16
N SER A 93 -3.75 -7.96 -7.49
CA SER A 93 -4.07 -6.79 -6.67
C SER A 93 -5.56 -6.51 -6.77
N THR A 94 -6.24 -6.54 -5.62
CA THR A 94 -7.67 -6.40 -5.45
C THR A 94 -7.96 -5.60 -4.19
N ALA A 95 -9.16 -5.02 -4.07
CA ALA A 95 -9.57 -4.34 -2.83
C ALA A 95 -9.37 -5.22 -1.58
N LEU A 96 -9.69 -6.51 -1.66
CA LEU A 96 -9.47 -7.46 -0.56
C LEU A 96 -7.99 -7.64 -0.24
N SER A 97 -7.14 -7.79 -1.26
CA SER A 97 -5.70 -7.96 -1.02
C SER A 97 -5.07 -6.70 -0.41
N HIS A 98 -5.56 -5.51 -0.77
CA HIS A 98 -5.16 -4.27 -0.10
C HIS A 98 -5.60 -4.24 1.36
N GLY A 99 -6.82 -4.72 1.66
CA GLY A 99 -7.27 -4.85 3.03
C GLY A 99 -6.43 -5.83 3.86
N LEU A 100 -6.05 -6.97 3.28
CA LEU A 100 -5.13 -7.91 3.94
C LEU A 100 -3.74 -7.30 4.18
N ASP A 101 -3.25 -6.46 3.27
CA ASP A 101 -2.00 -5.73 3.47
C ASP A 101 -2.12 -4.71 4.60
N PHE A 102 -3.25 -4.01 4.72
CA PHE A 102 -3.49 -3.10 5.84
C PHE A 102 -3.35 -3.82 7.19
N GLU A 103 -3.99 -4.98 7.33
CA GLU A 103 -3.83 -5.83 8.52
C GLU A 103 -2.38 -6.29 8.72
N ARG A 104 -1.67 -6.56 7.63
CA ARG A 104 -0.24 -6.86 7.68
C ARG A 104 0.56 -5.68 8.24
N LEU A 105 0.29 -4.44 7.82
CA LEU A 105 0.96 -3.23 8.34
C LEU A 105 0.77 -3.09 9.86
N LEU A 106 -0.40 -3.42 10.41
CA LEU A 106 -0.66 -3.41 11.86
C LEU A 106 0.29 -4.34 12.66
N SER A 107 0.78 -5.39 12.00
CA SER A 107 1.66 -6.40 12.58
C SER A 107 3.15 -6.14 12.37
N ILE A 108 3.52 -5.23 11.45
CA ILE A 108 4.92 -4.95 11.11
C ILE A 108 5.51 -3.98 12.16
N PRO A 109 6.60 -4.35 12.86
CA PRO A 109 7.21 -3.50 13.89
C PRO A 109 7.59 -2.10 13.40
N GLU A 110 8.13 -2.00 12.19
CA GLU A 110 8.55 -0.75 11.55
C GLU A 110 7.36 0.20 11.32
N PHE A 111 6.17 -0.34 11.09
CA PHE A 111 4.93 0.42 10.91
C PHE A 111 4.26 0.81 12.22
N LYS A 112 4.71 0.30 13.37
CA LYS A 112 4.08 0.58 14.68
C LYS A 112 3.95 2.07 14.95
N VAL A 113 4.96 2.87 14.61
CA VAL A 113 4.95 4.33 14.81
C VAL A 113 3.86 5.04 14.00
N ILE A 114 3.47 4.47 12.85
CA ILE A 114 2.44 5.00 11.96
C ILE A 114 1.06 4.49 12.37
N MET A 115 0.95 3.20 12.71
CA MET A 115 -0.32 2.51 12.87
C MET A 115 -0.87 2.56 14.30
N LYS A 116 0.01 2.71 15.31
CA LYS A 116 -0.36 2.51 16.71
C LYS A 116 -0.05 3.74 17.58
N ASP A 117 -0.89 3.94 18.59
CA ASP A 117 -0.68 4.94 19.62
C ASP A 117 0.39 4.51 20.65
N THR A 118 0.62 5.35 21.66
CA THR A 118 1.58 5.08 22.74
C THR A 118 1.17 3.90 23.62
N SER A 119 -0.12 3.55 23.66
CA SER A 119 -0.66 2.37 24.35
C SER A 119 -0.58 1.10 23.51
N GLY A 120 -0.20 1.20 22.23
CA GLY A 120 -0.10 0.09 21.30
C GLY A 120 -1.42 -0.27 20.60
N ASN A 121 -2.48 0.51 20.80
CA ASN A 121 -3.75 0.35 20.09
C ASN A 121 -3.66 0.96 18.70
N VAL A 122 -4.52 0.52 17.78
CA VAL A 122 -4.63 1.17 16.46
C VAL A 122 -5.08 2.60 16.66
N LYS A 123 -4.44 3.55 15.95
CA LYS A 123 -4.81 4.95 16.06
C LYS A 123 -6.25 5.15 15.58
N PRO A 124 -7.06 5.97 16.28
CA PRO A 124 -8.50 6.06 16.02
C PRO A 124 -8.86 6.70 14.67
N MET A 125 -7.94 7.43 14.03
CA MET A 125 -8.19 8.06 12.74
C MET A 125 -7.30 7.48 11.64
N GLY A 126 -7.91 6.85 10.64
CA GLY A 126 -7.23 6.37 9.44
C GLY A 126 -7.38 7.35 8.27
N ILE A 127 -6.28 7.66 7.60
CA ILE A 127 -6.27 8.40 6.33
C ILE A 127 -5.43 7.60 5.34
N THR A 128 -6.03 7.21 4.21
CA THR A 128 -5.33 6.55 3.11
C THR A 128 -5.52 7.37 1.85
N ILE A 129 -4.41 7.80 1.23
CA ILE A 129 -4.42 8.38 -0.12
C ILE A 129 -4.08 7.31 -1.15
N VAL A 130 -4.83 7.27 -2.24
CA VAL A 130 -4.72 6.25 -3.29
C VAL A 130 -4.62 6.87 -4.69
N ASP A 131 -3.91 6.21 -5.61
CA ASP A 131 -3.83 6.64 -7.02
C ASP A 131 -5.23 6.65 -7.68
N GLY A 132 -6.06 5.66 -7.31
CA GLY A 132 -7.47 5.62 -7.73
C GLY A 132 -7.76 4.57 -8.79
N GLY A 133 -6.93 3.53 -8.88
CA GLY A 133 -7.22 2.33 -9.65
C GLY A 133 -8.54 1.66 -9.21
N PRO A 134 -9.13 0.78 -10.04
CA PRO A 134 -10.42 0.14 -9.73
C PRO A 134 -10.50 -0.57 -8.38
N ASP A 135 -9.37 -1.02 -7.86
CA ASP A 135 -9.26 -1.79 -6.62
C ASP A 135 -8.87 -0.95 -5.40
N GLU A 136 -8.69 0.36 -5.58
CA GLU A 136 -8.30 1.30 -4.53
C GLU A 136 -9.27 2.48 -4.43
N ASN A 137 -9.94 2.82 -5.52
CA ASN A 137 -10.78 4.00 -5.61
C ASN A 137 -12.01 3.88 -4.71
N PRO A 138 -12.22 4.84 -3.78
CA PRO A 138 -13.30 4.80 -2.80
C PRO A 138 -14.71 4.88 -3.43
N ARG A 139 -14.83 5.16 -4.72
CA ARG A 139 -16.12 5.15 -5.42
C ARG A 139 -16.70 3.75 -5.64
N TYR A 140 -15.87 2.70 -5.57
CA TYR A 140 -16.31 1.33 -5.86
C TYR A 140 -16.73 0.60 -4.59
N GLN A 141 -17.87 -0.11 -4.67
CA GLN A 141 -18.46 -0.81 -3.52
C GLN A 141 -17.48 -1.76 -2.83
N LYS A 142 -16.68 -2.53 -3.59
CA LYS A 142 -15.67 -3.44 -3.03
C LYS A 142 -14.63 -2.75 -2.13
N VAL A 143 -14.27 -1.50 -2.41
CA VAL A 143 -13.34 -0.71 -1.60
C VAL A 143 -14.06 -0.17 -0.36
N ILE A 144 -15.31 0.25 -0.52
CA ILE A 144 -16.17 0.68 0.59
C ILE A 144 -16.37 -0.45 1.59
N ASP A 145 -16.68 -1.66 1.12
CA ASP A 145 -16.90 -2.84 1.98
C ASP A 145 -15.66 -3.18 2.81
N VAL A 146 -14.47 -3.17 2.19
CA VAL A 146 -13.19 -3.38 2.88
C VAL A 146 -12.92 -2.26 3.88
N SER A 147 -13.22 -1.01 3.52
CA SER A 147 -13.05 0.14 4.41
C SER A 147 -13.97 0.07 5.63
N ILE A 148 -15.24 -0.31 5.45
CA ILE A 148 -16.19 -0.54 6.54
C ILE A 148 -15.70 -1.66 7.47
N HIS A 149 -15.18 -2.74 6.88
CA HIS A 149 -14.61 -3.83 7.66
C HIS A 149 -13.48 -3.33 8.57
N HIS A 150 -12.50 -2.59 8.03
CA HIS A 150 -11.41 -2.03 8.84
C HIS A 150 -11.88 -1.02 9.87
N PHE A 151 -12.87 -0.19 9.54
CA PHE A 151 -13.45 0.78 10.47
C PHE A 151 -14.01 0.10 11.72
N ILE A 152 -14.81 -0.95 11.53
CA ILE A 152 -15.43 -1.70 12.63
C ILE A 152 -14.37 -2.53 13.37
N GLN A 153 -13.56 -3.29 12.64
CA GLN A 153 -12.60 -4.24 13.22
C GLN A 153 -11.54 -3.54 14.08
N ASN A 154 -11.08 -2.37 13.65
CA ASN A 154 -10.03 -1.62 14.34
C ASN A 154 -10.59 -0.55 15.30
N ASN A 155 -11.92 -0.49 15.48
CA ASN A 155 -12.59 0.48 16.34
C ASN A 155 -12.14 1.93 16.05
N LEU A 156 -12.20 2.31 14.77
CA LEU A 156 -11.81 3.65 14.33
C LEU A 156 -12.93 4.66 14.64
N ASP A 157 -12.56 5.87 15.01
CA ASP A 157 -13.48 7.00 15.13
C ASP A 157 -13.75 7.64 13.76
N ALA A 158 -12.78 7.56 12.85
CA ALA A 158 -12.91 8.06 11.48
C ALA A 158 -11.98 7.32 10.51
N LEU A 159 -12.46 7.11 9.28
CA LEU A 159 -11.68 6.57 8.18
C LEU A 159 -11.91 7.41 6.92
N PHE A 160 -10.82 7.94 6.37
CA PHE A 160 -10.82 8.69 5.12
C PHE A 160 -10.01 7.94 4.08
N VAL A 161 -10.65 7.58 2.97
CA VAL A 161 -9.97 7.06 1.79
C VAL A 161 -10.15 8.10 0.69
N ALA A 162 -9.05 8.73 0.28
CA ALA A 162 -9.05 9.84 -0.65
C ALA A 162 -8.27 9.48 -1.91
N THR A 163 -8.83 9.77 -3.07
CA THR A 163 -8.17 9.60 -4.36
C THR A 163 -8.01 10.95 -5.04
N ASN A 164 -6.93 11.13 -5.79
CA ASN A 164 -6.77 12.32 -6.60
C ASN A 164 -7.85 12.36 -7.70
N ALA A 165 -8.23 13.57 -8.11
CA ALA A 165 -9.18 13.73 -9.19
C ALA A 165 -8.65 13.07 -10.49
N PRO A 166 -9.52 12.56 -11.38
CA PRO A 166 -9.10 11.98 -12.65
C PRO A 166 -8.15 12.91 -13.42
N GLY A 167 -7.03 12.37 -13.91
CA GLY A 167 -6.00 13.14 -14.62
C GLY A 167 -5.09 14.00 -13.73
N ARG A 168 -5.21 13.87 -12.39
CA ARG A 168 -4.33 14.52 -11.41
C ARG A 168 -3.44 13.55 -10.64
N SER A 169 -3.42 12.26 -10.98
CA SER A 169 -2.57 11.25 -10.33
C SER A 169 -1.09 11.63 -10.33
N ALA A 170 -0.60 12.22 -11.42
CA ALA A 170 0.78 12.73 -11.51
C ALA A 170 1.14 13.85 -10.52
N PHE A 171 0.17 14.39 -9.77
CA PHE A 171 0.40 15.36 -8.68
C PHE A 171 0.27 14.72 -7.29
N ASN A 172 0.10 13.40 -7.21
CA ASN A 172 0.23 12.66 -5.98
C ASN A 172 1.64 12.89 -5.44
N ARG A 173 1.77 13.58 -4.31
CA ARG A 173 3.08 13.91 -3.74
C ARG A 173 3.86 12.69 -3.26
N VAL A 174 3.24 11.50 -3.29
CA VAL A 174 3.85 10.23 -2.89
C VAL A 174 4.28 9.39 -4.10
N GLU A 175 3.93 9.81 -5.32
CA GLU A 175 4.42 9.23 -6.57
C GLU A 175 5.62 10.01 -7.11
#